data_AF-A0A424QCZ2-F1
#
_entry.id   AF-A0A424QCZ2-F1
#
_cell.length_a   1.000
_cell.length_b   1.000
_cell.length_c   1.000
_cell.angle_alpha   90.00
_cell.angle_beta   90.00
_cell.angle_gamma   90.00
#
_symmetry.space_group_name_H-M   'P 1'
#
loop_
_entity.id
_entity.type
_entity.pdbx_description
1 polymer ?
#
loop_
_entity_poly.entity_id
_entity_poly.type
_entity_poly.pdbx_seq_one_letter_code
_entity_poly.pdbx_strand_id
1 'polypeptide(L)'
;MRARLTVFLVLAFLVPLHVSGNPGGVGNGLEDMQCGGACHGDANQNATSNLGLNIQPAASVWAGQPAEIIVEISGIGIEHDVDVLGIFLLSTTNANGDVPTSHGWEILSDGMGDANNYIEISMDNPPTSVYSHTWILRADEIGSKTLYVAVQHGGSSGSPYFGISQAFDIEVIPIPENLQRLNPEYSPTTSRDIGDSTDLCVETVNASSVEIEWREPSGDAIELTTILDGDCWRATLPASIDGNTIEWRAILEGEGPTQTTPWFSLSSLEPRWEANEMALNLQSLAHVVLFFGIVLLLKMPRKDTSELKKYEASTEVLAQENTPPPLPADGLPDGWSMEQWNHYGTDYLEGRL
;
A
#
# COMPACT_ATOMS: atom_id res chain seq x y z
N MET A 1 -38.07 26.52 9.65
CA MET A 1 -37.37 25.28 9.24
C MET A 1 -36.92 25.34 7.78
N ARG A 2 -37.83 25.61 6.82
CA ARG A 2 -37.51 25.75 5.38
C ARG A 2 -36.44 26.79 5.06
N ALA A 3 -36.53 28.01 5.60
CA ALA A 3 -35.52 29.06 5.36
C ALA A 3 -34.12 28.69 5.88
N ARG A 4 -34.02 27.95 6.98
CA ARG A 4 -32.74 27.48 7.52
C ARG A 4 -32.13 26.38 6.65
N LEU A 5 -32.97 25.49 6.10
CA LEU A 5 -32.55 24.46 5.15
C LEU A 5 -32.08 25.07 3.82
N THR A 6 -32.77 26.10 3.32
CA THR A 6 -32.38 26.82 2.09
C THR A 6 -31.05 27.55 2.28
N VAL A 7 -30.85 28.24 3.40
CA VAL A 7 -29.58 28.91 3.70
C VAL A 7 -28.44 27.90 3.86
N PHE A 8 -28.70 26.75 4.48
CA PHE A 8 -27.70 25.68 4.63
C PHE A 8 -27.31 25.06 3.28
N LEU A 9 -28.28 24.81 2.39
CA LEU A 9 -28.02 24.31 1.03
C LEU A 9 -27.26 25.35 0.20
N VAL A 10 -27.64 26.62 0.26
CA VAL A 10 -26.93 27.69 -0.46
C VAL A 10 -25.50 27.87 0.07
N LEU A 11 -25.28 27.79 1.38
CA LEU A 11 -23.93 27.78 1.96
C LEU A 11 -23.13 26.55 1.54
N ALA A 12 -23.73 25.37 1.49
CA ALA A 12 -23.07 24.14 1.03
C ALA A 12 -22.66 24.21 -0.45
N PHE A 13 -23.42 24.92 -1.30
CA PHE A 13 -23.05 25.17 -2.71
C PHE A 13 -22.08 26.36 -2.89
N LEU A 14 -21.93 27.22 -1.88
CA LEU A 14 -20.97 28.34 -1.89
C LEU A 14 -19.60 27.98 -1.32
N VAL A 15 -19.44 26.79 -0.72
CA VAL A 15 -18.11 26.26 -0.37
C VAL A 15 -17.46 25.82 -1.69
N PRO A 16 -16.37 26.48 -2.14
CA PRO A 16 -15.63 25.97 -3.28
C PRO A 16 -15.13 24.57 -2.93
N LEU A 17 -15.49 23.58 -3.75
CA LEU A 17 -14.85 22.28 -3.73
C LEU A 17 -13.36 22.53 -4.00
N HIS A 18 -12.56 22.53 -2.94
CA HIS A 18 -11.12 22.50 -3.08
C HIS A 18 -10.79 21.11 -3.62
N VAL A 19 -10.62 21.02 -4.94
CA VAL A 19 -10.04 19.86 -5.59
C VAL A 19 -8.55 20.13 -5.62
N SER A 20 -7.86 19.81 -4.53
CA SER A 20 -6.40 19.76 -4.51
C SER A 20 -5.96 18.35 -4.85
N GLY A 21 -4.79 18.22 -5.47
CA GLY A 21 -4.11 16.94 -5.59
C GLY A 21 -4.03 16.19 -4.26
N ASN A 22 -4.07 14.86 -4.28
CA ASN A 22 -3.57 14.09 -3.14
C ASN A 22 -2.09 14.48 -2.98
N PRO A 23 -1.69 15.13 -1.87
CA PRO A 23 -0.35 15.71 -1.74
C PRO A 23 0.74 14.65 -1.53
N GLY A 24 0.49 13.38 -1.85
CA GLY A 24 1.37 12.25 -1.56
C GLY A 24 1.37 11.16 -2.62
N GLY A 25 0.87 11.43 -3.83
CA GLY A 25 0.92 10.45 -4.91
C GLY A 25 0.00 9.22 -4.71
N VAL A 26 0.11 8.24 -5.61
CA VAL A 26 -0.61 6.94 -5.59
C VAL A 26 0.34 5.75 -5.41
N GLY A 27 1.66 5.99 -5.42
CA GLY A 27 2.70 4.96 -5.35
C GLY A 27 2.97 4.29 -6.69
N ASN A 28 4.08 3.55 -6.76
CA ASN A 28 4.46 2.79 -7.96
C ASN A 28 3.41 1.71 -8.27
N GLY A 29 3.14 1.48 -9.56
CA GLY A 29 2.11 0.51 -9.96
C GLY A 29 2.04 0.22 -11.45
N LEU A 30 1.29 -0.83 -11.78
CA LEU A 30 0.85 -1.11 -13.14
C LEU A 30 -0.44 -0.35 -13.41
N GLU A 31 -0.30 0.80 -14.04
CA GLU A 31 -1.34 1.81 -14.12
C GLU A 31 -1.55 2.31 -15.55
N ASP A 32 -2.81 2.37 -15.97
CA ASP A 32 -3.19 3.09 -17.17
C ASP A 32 -2.98 4.60 -16.97
N MET A 33 -2.73 5.33 -18.06
CA MET A 33 -2.42 6.78 -18.02
C MET A 33 -3.44 7.64 -17.25
N GLN A 34 -4.73 7.26 -17.26
CA GLN A 34 -5.80 7.94 -16.50
C GLN A 34 -5.96 7.45 -15.06
N CYS A 35 -5.37 6.30 -14.71
CA CYS A 35 -5.55 5.63 -13.43
C CYS A 35 -4.35 5.76 -12.48
N GLY A 36 -3.13 6.01 -13.00
CA GLY A 36 -1.92 6.11 -12.17
C GLY A 36 -1.80 7.40 -11.36
N GLY A 37 -2.86 7.73 -10.63
CA GLY A 37 -2.82 8.81 -9.67
C GLY A 37 -2.85 10.19 -10.28
N ALA A 38 -3.79 10.42 -11.21
CA ALA A 38 -4.29 11.76 -11.37
C ALA A 38 -4.62 12.27 -9.96
N CYS A 39 -3.90 13.32 -9.54
CA CYS A 39 -4.15 14.08 -8.33
C CYS A 39 -5.65 14.49 -8.21
N HIS A 40 -6.46 14.30 -9.26
CA HIS A 40 -7.85 14.68 -9.39
C HIS A 40 -8.72 13.49 -9.82
N GLY A 41 -10.00 13.51 -9.41
CA GLY A 41 -11.00 12.59 -9.93
C GLY A 41 -11.46 12.88 -11.37
N ASP A 42 -10.94 13.92 -12.03
CA ASP A 42 -11.25 14.27 -13.43
C ASP A 42 -9.99 14.75 -14.17
N ALA A 43 -9.56 14.00 -15.18
CA ALA A 43 -8.39 14.30 -16.02
C ALA A 43 -8.50 15.65 -16.76
N ASN A 44 -9.72 16.19 -16.95
CA ASN A 44 -9.94 17.50 -17.59
C ASN A 44 -9.49 18.68 -16.73
N GLN A 45 -9.11 18.46 -15.47
CA GLN A 45 -8.63 19.50 -14.57
C GLN A 45 -7.11 19.69 -14.63
N ASN A 46 -6.40 18.83 -15.36
CA ASN A 46 -4.95 18.89 -15.51
C ASN A 46 -4.54 20.08 -16.38
N ALA A 47 -3.63 20.92 -15.87
CA ALA A 47 -2.90 21.85 -16.71
C ALA A 47 -1.85 21.09 -17.54
N THR A 48 -1.40 21.70 -18.64
CA THR A 48 -0.35 21.10 -19.48
C THR A 48 1.02 21.33 -18.83
N SER A 49 1.75 20.24 -18.58
CA SER A 49 3.17 20.28 -18.21
C SER A 49 4.01 20.60 -19.45
N ASN A 50 4.99 21.48 -19.30
CA ASN A 50 5.94 21.83 -20.36
C ASN A 50 7.34 21.23 -20.12
N LEU A 51 7.45 20.23 -19.24
CA LEU A 51 8.68 19.46 -19.08
C LEU A 51 9.06 18.78 -20.41
N GLY A 52 10.35 18.79 -20.72
CA GLY A 52 10.87 18.12 -21.92
C GLY A 52 10.98 16.62 -21.65
N LEU A 53 10.30 15.82 -22.46
CA LEU A 53 10.18 14.37 -22.29
C LEU A 53 10.87 13.63 -23.44
N ASN A 54 11.80 12.74 -23.12
CA ASN A 54 12.58 11.98 -24.10
C ASN A 54 12.74 10.51 -23.71
N ILE A 55 12.85 9.64 -24.71
CA ILE A 55 13.17 8.22 -24.54
C ILE A 55 14.43 7.92 -25.33
N GLN A 56 15.41 7.30 -24.68
CA GLN A 56 16.63 6.77 -25.27
C GLN A 56 16.61 5.24 -25.14
N PRO A 57 16.23 4.49 -26.19
CA PRO A 57 16.33 3.04 -26.18
C PRO A 57 17.78 2.59 -26.33
N ALA A 58 18.05 1.34 -25.92
CA ALA A 58 19.31 0.67 -26.22
C ALA A 58 19.60 0.69 -27.74
N ALA A 59 20.89 0.69 -28.10
CA ALA A 59 21.33 0.74 -29.49
C ALA A 59 20.80 -0.41 -30.36
N SER A 60 20.45 -1.54 -29.74
CA SER A 60 19.78 -2.66 -30.40
C SER A 60 18.79 -3.29 -29.43
N VAL A 61 17.58 -3.55 -29.91
CA VAL A 61 16.52 -4.21 -29.16
C VAL A 61 16.18 -5.51 -29.87
N TRP A 62 16.52 -6.64 -29.26
CA TRP A 62 16.23 -7.94 -29.85
C TRP A 62 14.96 -8.55 -29.26
N ALA A 63 14.15 -9.19 -30.10
CA ALA A 63 12.98 -9.91 -29.64
C ALA A 63 13.39 -11.00 -28.62
N GLY A 64 12.69 -11.06 -27.50
CA GLY A 64 12.92 -12.03 -26.42
C GLY A 64 14.15 -11.76 -25.56
N GLN A 65 14.82 -10.59 -25.68
CA GLN A 65 15.96 -10.21 -24.84
C GLN A 65 15.69 -8.94 -24.05
N PRO A 66 16.25 -8.80 -22.83
CA PRO A 66 16.16 -7.57 -22.07
C PRO A 66 16.85 -6.40 -22.80
N ALA A 67 16.19 -5.25 -22.83
CA ALA A 67 16.68 -4.01 -23.40
C ALA A 67 16.46 -2.85 -22.42
N GLU A 68 17.44 -1.96 -22.37
CA GLU A 68 17.38 -0.74 -21.56
C GLU A 68 16.55 0.33 -22.29
N ILE A 69 15.61 0.93 -21.55
CA ILE A 69 14.82 2.08 -21.99
C ILE A 69 15.05 3.20 -20.98
N ILE A 70 15.85 4.19 -21.36
CA ILE A 70 16.16 5.33 -20.52
C ILE A 70 15.18 6.45 -20.83
N VAL A 71 14.45 6.90 -19.83
CA VAL A 71 13.56 8.05 -19.88
C VAL A 71 14.30 9.26 -19.32
N GLU A 72 14.29 10.37 -20.06
CA GLU A 72 14.85 11.64 -19.59
C GLU A 72 13.76 12.70 -19.52
N ILE A 73 13.76 13.43 -18.40
CA ILE A 73 12.82 14.50 -18.10
C ILE A 73 13.62 15.75 -17.79
N SER A 74 13.35 16.84 -18.51
CA SER A 74 14.10 18.09 -18.43
C SER A 74 13.22 19.29 -18.13
N GLY A 75 13.80 20.33 -17.52
CA GLY A 75 13.09 21.55 -17.13
C GLY A 75 12.56 21.53 -15.68
N ILE A 76 12.91 20.51 -14.89
CA ILE A 76 12.52 20.40 -13.49
C ILE A 76 13.16 21.55 -12.69
N GLY A 77 12.41 22.18 -11.78
CA GLY A 77 12.87 23.35 -10.99
C GLY A 77 13.01 24.65 -11.79
N ILE A 78 12.87 24.62 -13.12
CA ILE A 78 12.91 25.79 -13.99
C ILE A 78 11.48 26.12 -14.46
N GLU A 79 10.83 25.13 -15.05
CA GLU A 79 9.48 25.25 -15.60
C GLU A 79 8.41 25.00 -14.54
N HIS A 80 8.68 24.05 -13.63
CA HIS A 80 7.83 23.71 -12.52
C HIS A 80 8.65 23.44 -11.26
N ASP A 81 8.18 23.94 -10.12
CA ASP A 81 8.66 23.53 -8.80
C ASP A 81 7.90 22.26 -8.42
N VAL A 82 8.62 21.14 -8.38
CA VAL A 82 8.06 19.78 -8.29
C VAL A 82 8.68 19.07 -7.10
N ASP A 83 7.86 18.76 -6.09
CA ASP A 83 8.29 17.94 -4.95
C ASP A 83 8.19 16.44 -5.26
N VAL A 84 7.13 16.04 -5.98
CA VAL A 84 6.86 14.65 -6.38
C VAL A 84 6.52 14.61 -7.87
N LEU A 85 7.19 13.73 -8.60
CA LEU A 85 6.96 13.48 -10.02
C LEU A 85 6.53 12.03 -10.22
N GLY A 86 5.33 11.84 -10.76
CA GLY A 86 4.87 10.57 -11.32
C GLY A 86 5.32 10.45 -12.77
N ILE A 87 5.86 9.29 -13.15
CA ILE A 87 6.38 9.01 -14.49
C ILE A 87 5.73 7.73 -14.99
N PHE A 88 5.11 7.80 -16.17
CA PHE A 88 4.57 6.66 -16.88
C PHE A 88 5.45 6.29 -18.07
N LEU A 89 5.64 5.00 -18.26
CA LEU A 89 5.97 4.40 -19.54
C LEU A 89 4.69 3.78 -20.13
N LEU A 90 4.36 4.13 -21.37
CA LEU A 90 3.11 3.74 -22.03
C LEU A 90 3.41 3.25 -23.45
N SER A 91 2.50 2.46 -24.04
CA SER A 91 2.56 2.07 -25.46
C SER A 91 1.48 2.71 -26.32
N THR A 92 0.43 3.28 -25.71
CA THR A 92 -0.56 4.12 -26.42
C THR A 92 -0.97 5.32 -25.55
N THR A 93 -1.85 6.16 -26.07
CA THR A 93 -2.40 7.32 -25.34
C THR A 93 -3.92 7.20 -25.15
N ASN A 94 -4.45 5.98 -25.27
CA ASN A 94 -5.89 5.70 -25.22
C ASN A 94 -6.45 5.70 -23.79
N ALA A 95 -5.59 5.85 -22.78
CA ALA A 95 -5.95 5.92 -21.37
C ALA A 95 -6.59 4.67 -20.77
N ASN A 96 -6.54 3.54 -21.48
CA ASN A 96 -7.06 2.26 -21.05
C ASN A 96 -6.34 1.15 -21.80
N GLY A 97 -5.79 0.19 -21.07
CA GLY A 97 -4.92 -0.85 -21.58
C GLY A 97 -3.67 -0.28 -22.25
N ASP A 98 -3.23 0.92 -21.87
CA ASP A 98 -2.15 1.65 -22.55
C ASP A 98 -0.75 1.34 -22.02
N VAL A 99 -0.68 0.44 -21.03
CA VAL A 99 0.56 -0.10 -20.47
C VAL A 99 1.36 -0.92 -21.51
N PRO A 100 2.71 -0.97 -21.39
CA PRO A 100 3.57 -1.76 -22.27
C PRO A 100 3.22 -3.25 -22.30
N THR A 101 2.79 -3.81 -21.16
CA THR A 101 2.39 -5.23 -21.01
C THR A 101 1.19 -5.65 -21.84
N SER A 102 0.34 -4.69 -22.23
CA SER A 102 -0.78 -4.94 -23.15
C SER A 102 -0.38 -4.89 -24.62
N HIS A 103 0.87 -4.51 -24.93
CA HIS A 103 1.36 -4.20 -26.27
C HIS A 103 2.65 -4.97 -26.63
N GLY A 104 2.81 -6.15 -26.01
CA GLY A 104 3.90 -7.08 -26.31
C GLY A 104 5.26 -6.65 -25.77
N TRP A 105 5.26 -5.95 -24.64
CA TRP A 105 6.45 -5.76 -23.82
C TRP A 105 6.26 -6.46 -22.48
N GLU A 106 7.24 -7.19 -22.01
CA GLU A 106 7.35 -7.56 -20.61
C GLU A 106 8.19 -6.49 -19.89
N ILE A 107 7.70 -5.98 -18.77
CA ILE A 107 8.49 -5.10 -17.89
C ILE A 107 9.24 -6.02 -16.93
N LEU A 108 10.56 -6.07 -17.07
CA LEU A 108 11.42 -6.91 -16.23
C LEU A 108 11.87 -6.17 -14.97
N SER A 109 12.00 -4.84 -15.06
CA SER A 109 12.33 -4.00 -13.92
C SER A 109 11.87 -2.56 -14.18
N ASP A 110 11.31 -1.95 -13.14
CA ASP A 110 10.99 -0.52 -13.09
C ASP A 110 12.09 0.32 -12.44
N GLY A 111 13.27 -0.25 -12.16
CA GLY A 111 14.36 0.45 -11.48
C GLY A 111 14.14 0.72 -9.98
N MET A 112 12.96 0.39 -9.44
CA MET A 112 12.49 0.69 -8.08
C MET A 112 12.14 -0.56 -7.27
N GLY A 113 12.49 -1.74 -7.78
CA GLY A 113 12.36 -3.01 -7.08
C GLY A 113 11.20 -3.87 -7.54
N ASP A 114 10.39 -3.39 -8.48
CA ASP A 114 9.21 -4.07 -8.98
C ASP A 114 9.20 -4.04 -10.53
N ALA A 115 8.05 -4.36 -11.15
CA ALA A 115 7.87 -4.46 -12.60
C ALA A 115 6.70 -3.57 -13.06
N ASN A 116 6.73 -2.31 -12.64
CA ASN A 116 5.67 -1.32 -12.89
C ASN A 116 5.95 -0.46 -14.13
N ASN A 117 4.89 0.04 -14.76
CA ASN A 117 5.02 1.04 -15.81
C ASN A 117 4.89 2.48 -15.27
N TYR A 118 4.38 2.63 -14.06
CA TYR A 118 4.28 3.89 -13.35
C TYR A 118 5.13 3.89 -12.09
N ILE A 119 5.91 4.96 -11.90
CA ILE A 119 6.69 5.19 -10.69
C ILE A 119 6.48 6.61 -10.19
N GLU A 120 6.66 6.80 -8.89
CA GLU A 120 6.70 8.11 -8.25
C GLU A 120 8.06 8.33 -7.61
N ILE A 121 8.59 9.52 -7.84
CA ILE A 121 9.86 9.94 -7.27
C ILE A 121 9.68 11.24 -6.51
N SER A 122 10.33 11.31 -5.36
CA SER A 122 10.51 12.57 -4.65
C SER A 122 11.73 13.27 -5.22
N MET A 123 11.59 14.54 -5.55
CA MET A 123 12.69 15.34 -6.08
C MET A 123 13.59 15.83 -4.95
N ASP A 124 14.89 15.92 -5.25
CA ASP A 124 15.84 16.58 -4.37
C ASP A 124 15.49 18.07 -4.18
N ASN A 125 15.95 18.66 -3.08
CA ASN A 125 15.81 20.08 -2.84
C ASN A 125 17.19 20.76 -2.69
N PRO A 126 17.63 21.59 -3.66
CA PRO A 126 16.94 21.96 -4.91
C PRO A 126 16.96 20.82 -5.95
N PRO A 127 15.97 20.75 -6.86
CA PRO A 127 15.90 19.67 -7.84
C PRO A 127 16.97 19.83 -8.91
N THR A 128 17.43 18.70 -9.46
CA THR A 128 18.20 18.70 -10.70
C THR A 128 17.33 19.14 -11.86
N SER A 129 17.89 19.85 -12.84
CA SER A 129 17.12 20.32 -13.99
C SER A 129 16.78 19.20 -14.99
N VAL A 130 17.49 18.08 -14.90
CA VAL A 130 17.28 16.87 -15.68
C VAL A 130 17.26 15.68 -14.73
N TYR A 131 16.29 14.80 -14.93
CA TYR A 131 16.16 13.53 -14.25
C TYR A 131 16.13 12.40 -15.28
N SER A 132 16.82 11.30 -14.98
CA SER A 132 16.89 10.12 -15.84
C SER A 132 16.44 8.89 -15.05
N HIS A 133 15.61 8.07 -15.67
CA HIS A 133 15.14 6.81 -15.11
C HIS A 133 15.24 5.70 -16.12
N THR A 134 15.46 4.47 -15.66
CA THR A 134 15.67 3.32 -16.54
C THR A 134 14.62 2.26 -16.28
N TRP A 135 13.93 1.83 -17.34
CA TRP A 135 13.17 0.59 -17.37
C TRP A 135 13.93 -0.48 -18.13
N ILE A 136 13.82 -1.73 -17.68
CA ILE A 136 14.28 -2.88 -18.44
C ILE A 136 13.06 -3.59 -19.01
N LEU A 137 12.96 -3.60 -20.34
CA LEU A 137 11.86 -4.23 -21.07
C LEU A 137 12.33 -5.41 -21.90
N ARG A 138 11.42 -6.33 -22.22
CA ARG A 138 11.62 -7.39 -23.20
C ARG A 138 10.48 -7.40 -24.20
N ALA A 139 10.80 -7.26 -25.48
CA ALA A 139 9.81 -7.38 -26.55
C ALA A 139 9.48 -8.86 -26.82
N ASP A 140 8.22 -9.19 -27.06
CA ASP A 140 7.80 -10.55 -27.43
C ASP A 140 8.05 -10.91 -28.91
N GLU A 141 7.88 -9.93 -29.80
CA GLU A 141 7.90 -10.10 -31.24
C GLU A 141 8.77 -9.05 -31.96
N ILE A 142 9.24 -9.41 -33.16
CA ILE A 142 9.99 -8.55 -34.08
C ILE A 142 9.05 -7.51 -34.69
N GLY A 143 9.55 -6.30 -34.90
CA GLY A 143 8.86 -5.21 -35.58
C GLY A 143 8.90 -3.91 -34.80
N SER A 144 8.29 -2.88 -35.38
CA SER A 144 8.22 -1.57 -34.75
C SER A 144 7.19 -1.57 -33.61
N LYS A 145 7.63 -1.14 -32.43
CA LYS A 145 6.80 -0.95 -31.24
C LYS A 145 6.92 0.48 -30.77
N THR A 146 5.80 1.08 -30.39
CA THR A 146 5.76 2.47 -29.94
C THR A 146 5.80 2.54 -28.41
N LEU A 147 6.56 3.50 -27.89
CA LEU A 147 6.51 3.92 -26.49
C LEU A 147 6.22 5.43 -26.39
N TYR A 148 5.59 5.81 -25.29
CA TYR A 148 5.40 7.17 -24.84
C TYR A 148 5.87 7.27 -23.39
N VAL A 149 6.34 8.45 -23.01
CA VAL A 149 6.52 8.81 -21.60
C VAL A 149 5.49 9.88 -21.27
N ALA A 150 4.85 9.73 -20.12
CA ALA A 150 3.98 10.76 -19.56
C ALA A 150 4.41 11.10 -18.13
N VAL A 151 4.08 12.30 -17.70
CA VAL A 151 4.40 12.81 -16.37
C VAL A 151 3.17 13.41 -15.70
N GLN A 152 3.11 13.24 -14.39
CA GLN A 152 2.12 13.86 -13.52
C GLN A 152 2.82 14.50 -12.33
N HIS A 153 2.48 15.75 -12.02
CA HIS A 153 3.03 16.42 -10.84
C HIS A 153 2.11 17.55 -10.35
N GLY A 154 2.30 17.98 -9.10
CA GLY A 154 1.74 19.22 -8.59
C GLY A 154 2.59 20.42 -9.01
N GLY A 155 1.99 21.62 -8.97
CA GLY A 155 2.72 22.89 -8.94
C GLY A 155 2.58 23.59 -7.59
N SER A 156 3.36 24.66 -7.38
CA SER A 156 3.37 25.44 -6.14
C SER A 156 2.01 26.06 -5.74
N SER A 157 1.07 26.19 -6.69
CA SER A 157 -0.31 26.62 -6.43
C SER A 157 -1.27 25.48 -6.05
N GLY A 158 -0.78 24.25 -5.95
CA GLY A 158 -1.59 23.03 -5.79
C GLY A 158 -2.29 22.57 -7.08
N SER A 159 -1.94 23.16 -8.23
CA SER A 159 -2.51 22.81 -9.53
C SER A 159 -1.88 21.52 -10.07
N PRO A 160 -2.66 20.61 -10.66
CA PRO A 160 -2.12 19.43 -11.34
C PRO A 160 -1.57 19.77 -12.71
N TYR A 161 -0.50 19.07 -13.06
CA TYR A 161 0.11 19.14 -14.38
C TYR A 161 0.23 17.74 -14.97
N PHE A 162 -0.09 17.63 -16.26
CA PHE A 162 0.08 16.43 -17.04
C PHE A 162 0.83 16.77 -18.33
N GLY A 163 1.86 15.99 -18.65
CA GLY A 163 2.60 16.09 -19.90
C GLY A 163 2.73 14.72 -20.52
N ILE A 164 2.71 14.65 -21.85
CA ILE A 164 2.98 13.41 -22.59
C ILE A 164 3.86 13.73 -23.79
N SER A 165 4.78 12.83 -24.07
CA SER A 165 5.68 12.96 -25.21
C SER A 165 4.98 12.68 -26.54
N GLN A 166 5.69 12.98 -27.62
CA GLN A 166 5.40 12.35 -28.90
C GLN A 166 5.68 10.83 -28.85
N ALA A 167 5.22 10.12 -29.88
CA ALA A 167 5.50 8.71 -30.07
C ALA A 167 7.00 8.47 -30.30
N PHE A 168 7.58 7.48 -29.62
CA PHE A 168 8.91 6.95 -29.90
C PHE A 168 8.77 5.55 -30.47
N ASP A 169 9.12 5.39 -31.75
CA ASP A 169 9.10 4.09 -32.42
C ASP A 169 10.43 3.38 -32.22
N ILE A 170 10.37 2.18 -31.65
CA ILE A 170 11.51 1.31 -31.36
C ILE A 170 11.42 0.12 -32.29
N GLU A 171 12.47 -0.10 -33.08
CA GLU A 171 12.56 -1.26 -33.97
C GLU A 171 13.10 -2.48 -33.21
N VAL A 172 12.28 -3.51 -33.06
CA VAL A 172 12.69 -4.79 -32.50
C VAL A 172 13.17 -5.70 -33.61
N ILE A 173 14.42 -6.17 -33.50
CA ILE A 173 15.10 -6.96 -34.54
C ILE A 173 15.28 -8.43 -34.14
N PRO A 174 15.45 -9.35 -35.10
CA PRO A 174 15.77 -10.75 -34.78
C PRO A 174 17.13 -10.87 -34.07
N ILE A 175 17.23 -11.88 -33.19
CA ILE A 175 18.50 -12.26 -32.56
C ILE A 175 19.44 -12.84 -33.64
N PRO A 176 20.68 -12.34 -33.78
CA PRO A 176 21.69 -12.95 -34.63
C PRO A 176 21.99 -14.41 -34.25
N GLU A 177 22.28 -15.24 -35.25
CA GLU A 177 22.69 -16.63 -35.00
C GLU A 177 23.97 -16.67 -34.14
N ASN A 178 24.04 -17.64 -33.23
CA ASN A 178 25.18 -17.83 -32.31
C ASN A 178 25.51 -16.65 -31.37
N LEU A 179 24.64 -15.65 -31.26
CA LEU A 179 24.81 -14.58 -30.26
C LEU A 179 24.63 -15.16 -28.86
N GLN A 180 25.59 -14.88 -27.98
CA GLN A 180 25.51 -15.22 -26.55
C GLN A 180 24.50 -14.30 -25.90
N ARG A 181 23.64 -14.86 -25.07
CA ARG A 181 22.50 -14.12 -24.55
C ARG A 181 21.95 -14.76 -23.29
N LEU A 182 21.09 -14.04 -22.60
CA LEU A 182 20.32 -14.61 -21.51
C LEU A 182 19.30 -15.62 -22.08
N ASN A 183 19.01 -16.66 -21.31
CA ASN A 183 17.86 -17.53 -21.60
C ASN A 183 16.61 -16.63 -21.74
N PRO A 184 15.80 -16.77 -22.81
CA PRO A 184 14.57 -15.99 -22.97
C PRO A 184 13.60 -16.06 -21.78
N GLU A 185 13.65 -17.15 -21.00
CA GLU A 185 12.81 -17.33 -19.81
C GLU A 185 13.43 -16.76 -18.52
N TYR A 186 14.70 -16.32 -18.57
CA TYR A 186 15.38 -15.76 -17.39
C TYR A 186 14.71 -14.46 -16.96
N SER A 187 14.37 -14.31 -15.68
CA SER A 187 13.88 -13.04 -15.13
C SER A 187 14.77 -12.60 -13.96
N PRO A 188 15.31 -11.36 -13.99
CA PRO A 188 16.18 -10.87 -12.93
C PRO A 188 15.38 -10.66 -11.63
N THR A 189 16.01 -10.95 -10.50
CA THR A 189 15.45 -10.55 -9.20
C THR A 189 15.54 -9.04 -9.07
N THR A 190 14.40 -8.38 -8.82
CA THR A 190 14.31 -6.91 -8.74
C THR A 190 14.34 -6.39 -7.31
N SER A 191 13.93 -7.19 -6.32
CA SER A 191 13.93 -6.77 -4.91
C SER A 191 14.34 -7.87 -3.93
N ARG A 192 14.70 -7.45 -2.73
CA ARG A 192 15.05 -8.29 -1.58
C ARG A 192 14.75 -7.57 -0.28
N ASP A 193 14.71 -8.32 0.82
CA ASP A 193 14.62 -7.73 2.16
C ASP A 193 15.97 -7.17 2.61
N ILE A 194 15.95 -6.11 3.41
CA ILE A 194 17.15 -5.59 4.08
C ILE A 194 17.76 -6.69 4.96
N GLY A 195 19.07 -6.89 4.83
CA GLY A 195 19.83 -7.93 5.52
C GLY A 195 20.05 -9.21 4.70
N ASP A 196 19.33 -9.40 3.60
CA ASP A 196 19.45 -10.60 2.76
C ASP A 196 20.48 -10.42 1.65
N SER A 197 21.31 -11.45 1.45
CA SER A 197 22.13 -11.61 0.25
C SER A 197 21.29 -12.21 -0.88
N THR A 198 21.68 -11.95 -2.13
CA THR A 198 20.95 -12.47 -3.29
C THR A 198 21.83 -13.40 -4.10
N ASP A 199 21.45 -14.68 -4.15
CA ASP A 199 22.09 -15.65 -5.02
C ASP A 199 21.52 -15.56 -6.43
N LEU A 200 22.35 -15.13 -7.37
CA LEU A 200 22.04 -15.11 -8.80
C LEU A 200 22.21 -16.52 -9.39
N CYS A 201 21.36 -16.86 -10.34
CA CYS A 201 21.46 -18.07 -11.17
C CYS A 201 21.14 -17.64 -12.60
N VAL A 202 22.15 -17.11 -13.30
CA VAL A 202 22.00 -16.51 -14.62
C VAL A 202 22.07 -17.61 -15.68
N GLU A 203 20.92 -17.96 -16.25
CA GLU A 203 20.84 -18.91 -17.36
C GLU A 203 21.15 -18.22 -18.69
N THR A 204 21.98 -18.86 -19.51
CA THR A 204 22.45 -18.29 -20.78
C THR A 204 22.37 -19.27 -21.93
N VAL A 205 22.36 -18.73 -23.15
CA VAL A 205 22.42 -19.50 -24.39
C VAL A 205 23.65 -19.07 -25.16
N ASN A 206 24.42 -20.03 -25.67
CA ASN A 206 25.66 -19.82 -26.45
C ASN A 206 26.77 -19.04 -25.73
N ALA A 207 26.70 -18.86 -24.40
CA ALA A 207 27.79 -18.29 -23.62
C ALA A 207 28.74 -19.39 -23.13
N SER A 208 30.04 -19.20 -23.33
CA SER A 208 31.10 -20.07 -22.80
C SER A 208 31.72 -19.53 -21.51
N SER A 209 31.58 -18.23 -21.26
CA SER A 209 32.02 -17.56 -20.04
C SER A 209 31.04 -16.44 -19.70
N VAL A 210 30.82 -16.24 -18.41
CA VAL A 210 30.01 -15.14 -17.88
C VAL A 210 30.76 -14.48 -16.73
N GLU A 211 30.91 -13.18 -16.83
CA GLU A 211 31.37 -12.31 -15.75
C GLU A 211 30.18 -11.52 -15.24
N ILE A 212 29.95 -11.55 -13.93
CA ILE A 212 28.89 -10.76 -13.29
C ILE A 212 29.55 -9.65 -12.50
N GLU A 213 29.08 -8.43 -12.70
CA GLU A 213 29.54 -7.26 -11.96
C GLU A 213 28.35 -6.49 -11.37
N TRP A 214 28.60 -5.78 -10.28
CA TRP A 214 27.60 -4.95 -9.62
C TRP A 214 28.18 -3.61 -9.18
N ARG A 215 27.32 -2.62 -8.96
CA ARG A 215 27.68 -1.29 -8.50
C ARG A 215 26.55 -0.65 -7.70
N GLU A 216 26.91 0.36 -6.93
CA GLU A 216 25.94 1.39 -6.53
C GLU A 216 25.61 2.29 -7.73
N PRO A 217 24.43 2.94 -7.78
CA PRO A 217 24.07 3.84 -8.86
C PRO A 217 25.15 4.91 -9.07
N SER A 218 25.65 5.03 -10.31
CA SER A 218 26.76 5.92 -10.69
C SER A 218 28.13 5.61 -10.05
N GLY A 219 28.27 4.47 -9.37
CA GLY A 219 29.53 3.97 -8.81
C GLY A 219 30.37 3.17 -9.80
N ASP A 220 31.58 2.83 -9.36
CA ASP A 220 32.46 1.91 -10.10
C ASP A 220 31.95 0.47 -9.97
N ALA A 221 32.10 -0.31 -11.05
CA ALA A 221 31.68 -1.70 -11.09
C ALA A 221 32.66 -2.62 -10.35
N ILE A 222 32.11 -3.60 -9.64
CA ILE A 222 32.81 -4.59 -8.83
C ILE A 222 32.47 -5.97 -9.39
N GLU A 223 33.48 -6.68 -9.86
CA GLU A 223 33.36 -8.05 -10.33
C GLU A 223 33.04 -9.03 -9.19
N LEU A 224 32.12 -9.97 -9.45
CA LEU A 224 31.77 -11.07 -8.56
C LEU A 224 32.43 -12.36 -9.02
N THR A 225 32.78 -13.20 -8.05
CA THR A 225 33.17 -14.58 -8.34
C THR A 225 31.99 -15.31 -8.96
N THR A 226 32.12 -15.63 -10.25
CA THR A 226 31.07 -16.28 -11.04
C THR A 226 31.47 -17.72 -11.33
N ILE A 227 30.59 -18.68 -11.00
CA ILE A 227 30.86 -20.10 -11.15
C ILE A 227 29.71 -20.75 -11.92
N LEU A 228 30.04 -21.55 -12.93
CA LEU A 228 29.05 -22.38 -13.61
C LEU A 228 28.66 -23.56 -12.71
N ASP A 229 27.37 -23.65 -12.35
CA ASP A 229 26.81 -24.72 -11.54
C ASP A 229 25.54 -25.27 -12.22
N GLY A 230 25.66 -26.46 -12.80
CA GLY A 230 24.61 -27.00 -13.68
C GLY A 230 24.44 -26.16 -14.94
N ASP A 231 23.23 -25.65 -15.16
CA ASP A 231 22.84 -24.88 -16.36
C ASP A 231 22.85 -23.36 -16.14
N CYS A 232 23.28 -22.87 -14.97
CA CYS A 232 23.32 -21.43 -14.68
C CYS A 232 24.65 -20.96 -14.09
N TRP A 233 24.96 -19.69 -14.34
CA TRP A 233 26.11 -18.99 -13.79
C TRP A 233 25.72 -18.36 -12.45
N ARG A 234 26.36 -18.80 -11.37
CA ARG A 234 26.04 -18.37 -10.01
C ARG A 234 27.02 -17.32 -9.52
N ALA A 235 26.46 -16.30 -8.88
CA ALA A 235 27.19 -15.27 -8.13
C ALA A 235 26.31 -14.80 -6.96
N THR A 236 26.90 -14.27 -5.90
CA THR A 236 26.16 -13.79 -4.74
C THR A 236 26.35 -12.29 -4.59
N LEU A 237 25.25 -11.54 -4.66
CA LEU A 237 25.23 -10.11 -4.35
C LEU A 237 25.22 -9.92 -2.83
N PRO A 238 26.04 -9.00 -2.30
CA PRO A 238 26.16 -8.79 -0.86
C PRO A 238 24.85 -8.25 -0.28
N ALA A 239 24.56 -8.60 0.98
CA ALA A 239 23.41 -8.05 1.70
C ALA A 239 23.52 -6.55 1.92
N SER A 240 22.37 -5.86 1.91
CA SER A 240 22.30 -4.46 2.33
C SER A 240 21.97 -4.34 3.81
N ILE A 241 22.50 -3.31 4.46
CA ILE A 241 22.19 -2.96 5.87
C ILE A 241 21.06 -1.92 5.97
N ASP A 242 20.72 -1.28 4.86
CA ASP A 242 19.73 -0.21 4.73
C ASP A 242 18.94 -0.33 3.42
N GLY A 243 17.88 0.47 3.31
CA GLY A 243 17.09 0.55 2.09
C GLY A 243 17.88 1.27 1.01
N ASN A 244 18.25 0.55 -0.04
CA ASN A 244 19.03 1.07 -1.17
C ASN A 244 18.74 0.28 -2.45
N THR A 245 19.18 0.81 -3.58
CA THR A 245 19.18 0.08 -4.86
C THR A 245 20.62 -0.10 -5.30
N ILE A 246 20.98 -1.33 -5.68
CA ILE A 246 22.21 -1.61 -6.42
C ILE A 246 21.87 -2.01 -7.85
N GLU A 247 22.85 -1.94 -8.74
CA GLU A 247 22.72 -2.39 -10.12
C GLU A 247 23.70 -3.54 -10.37
N TRP A 248 23.29 -4.53 -11.15
CA TRP A 248 24.18 -5.60 -11.59
C TRP A 248 23.97 -5.92 -13.06
N ARG A 249 25.00 -6.45 -13.72
CA ARG A 249 24.91 -6.91 -15.11
C ARG A 249 25.82 -8.10 -15.36
N ALA A 250 25.61 -8.76 -16.48
CA ALA A 250 26.44 -9.85 -16.96
C ALA A 250 27.14 -9.47 -18.27
N ILE A 251 28.42 -9.83 -18.38
CA ILE A 251 29.21 -9.80 -19.60
C ILE A 251 29.33 -11.23 -20.10
N LEU A 252 28.86 -11.47 -21.32
CA LEU A 252 28.72 -12.80 -21.91
C LEU A 252 29.74 -12.96 -23.04
N GLU A 253 30.61 -13.97 -22.91
CA GLU A 253 31.56 -14.35 -23.96
C GLU A 253 31.19 -15.70 -24.57
N GLY A 254 31.54 -15.90 -25.84
CA GLY A 254 31.22 -17.10 -26.61
C GLY A 254 31.82 -17.04 -28.00
N GLU A 255 31.23 -17.75 -28.97
CA GLU A 255 31.73 -17.75 -30.35
C GLU A 255 31.48 -16.42 -31.08
N GLY A 256 30.39 -15.72 -30.73
CA GLY A 256 30.04 -14.41 -31.28
C GLY A 256 30.81 -13.23 -30.64
N PRO A 257 30.46 -11.98 -30.98
CA PRO A 257 30.99 -10.80 -30.30
C PRO A 257 30.48 -10.72 -28.85
N THR A 258 31.33 -10.33 -27.91
CA THR A 258 30.95 -10.16 -26.49
C THR A 258 29.67 -9.35 -26.35
N GLN A 259 28.74 -9.83 -25.53
CA GLN A 259 27.51 -9.12 -25.19
C GLN A 259 27.54 -8.64 -23.74
N THR A 260 26.89 -7.51 -23.49
CA THR A 260 26.73 -6.96 -22.15
C THR A 260 25.25 -6.76 -21.93
N THR A 261 24.72 -7.32 -20.85
CA THR A 261 23.31 -7.12 -20.49
C THR A 261 23.10 -5.67 -20.02
N PRO A 262 21.85 -5.20 -19.98
CA PRO A 262 21.52 -3.99 -19.25
C PRO A 262 21.93 -4.09 -17.77
N TRP A 263 21.98 -2.93 -17.11
CA TRP A 263 22.06 -2.87 -15.66
C TRP A 263 20.69 -3.21 -15.07
N PHE A 264 20.59 -4.36 -14.39
CA PHE A 264 19.42 -4.77 -13.65
C PHE A 264 19.46 -4.17 -12.25
N SER A 265 18.39 -3.46 -11.87
CA SER A 265 18.26 -2.89 -10.54
C SER A 265 17.80 -3.94 -9.53
N LEU A 266 18.40 -3.93 -8.35
CA LEU A 266 18.02 -4.73 -7.20
C LEU A 266 17.83 -3.81 -5.99
N SER A 267 16.57 -3.64 -5.57
CA SER A 267 16.21 -2.79 -4.43
C SER A 267 16.09 -3.60 -3.14
N SER A 268 16.79 -3.15 -2.11
CA SER A 268 16.67 -3.64 -0.73
C SER A 268 15.54 -2.86 -0.06
N LEU A 269 14.45 -3.55 0.28
CA LEU A 269 13.25 -2.93 0.82
C LEU A 269 13.06 -3.35 2.28
N GLU A 270 12.40 -2.49 3.07
CA GLU A 270 11.91 -2.93 4.37
C GLU A 270 10.95 -4.11 4.17
N PRO A 271 11.03 -5.15 5.03
CA PRO A 271 10.15 -6.30 4.92
C PRO A 271 8.71 -5.84 4.94
N ARG A 272 7.99 -6.09 3.84
CA ARG A 272 6.56 -5.79 3.78
C ARG A 272 5.90 -6.68 4.84
N TRP A 273 5.13 -6.09 5.75
CA TRP A 273 4.39 -6.88 6.75
C TRP A 273 3.40 -7.79 6.03
N GLU A 274 3.73 -9.07 5.91
CA GLU A 274 2.79 -10.07 5.41
C GLU A 274 1.70 -10.28 6.46
N ALA A 275 0.54 -9.67 6.24
CA ALA A 275 -0.60 -9.89 7.10
C ALA A 275 -1.02 -11.36 6.99
N ASN A 276 -0.84 -12.12 8.06
CA ASN A 276 -1.17 -13.54 8.09
C ASN A 276 -2.66 -13.75 7.78
N GLU A 277 -2.94 -14.36 6.63
CA GLU A 277 -4.30 -14.58 6.12
C GLU A 277 -5.18 -15.37 7.11
N MET A 278 -4.59 -16.35 7.81
CA MET A 278 -5.29 -17.13 8.82
C MET A 278 -5.65 -16.26 10.04
N ALA A 279 -4.77 -15.36 10.46
CA ALA A 279 -5.05 -14.42 11.55
C ALA A 279 -6.16 -13.43 11.17
N LEU A 280 -6.13 -12.89 9.94
CA LEU A 280 -7.16 -12.00 9.41
C LEU A 280 -8.52 -12.70 9.29
N ASN A 281 -8.53 -13.93 8.77
CA ASN A 281 -9.75 -14.74 8.66
C ASN A 281 -10.33 -15.07 10.04
N LEU A 282 -9.48 -15.40 11.02
CA LEU A 282 -9.91 -15.67 12.39
C LEU A 282 -10.47 -14.40 13.06
N GLN A 283 -9.83 -13.25 12.85
CA GLN A 283 -10.32 -11.96 13.32
C GLN A 283 -11.67 -11.61 12.66
N SER A 284 -11.83 -11.83 11.36
CA SER A 284 -13.10 -11.63 10.65
C SER A 284 -14.23 -12.50 11.21
N LEU A 285 -13.96 -13.80 11.42
CA LEU A 285 -14.91 -14.73 12.03
C LEU A 285 -15.31 -14.30 13.45
N ALA A 286 -14.34 -13.84 14.26
CA ALA A 286 -14.62 -13.34 15.60
C ALA A 286 -15.56 -12.13 15.60
N HIS A 287 -15.41 -11.21 14.64
CA HIS A 287 -16.33 -10.08 14.48
C HIS A 287 -17.73 -10.52 14.07
N VAL A 288 -17.86 -11.50 13.17
CA VAL A 288 -19.17 -12.06 12.78
C VAL A 288 -19.87 -12.67 14.00
N VAL A 289 -19.17 -13.47 14.79
CA VAL A 289 -19.73 -14.08 16.02
C VAL A 289 -20.11 -13.00 17.04
N LEU A 290 -19.28 -11.98 17.22
CA LEU A 290 -19.56 -10.86 18.12
C LEU A 290 -20.83 -10.11 17.71
N PHE A 291 -20.92 -9.68 16.44
CA PHE A 291 -22.09 -8.94 15.95
C PHE A 291 -23.36 -9.79 15.95
N PHE A 292 -23.25 -11.07 15.56
CA PHE A 292 -24.38 -12.00 15.64
C PHE A 292 -24.84 -12.20 17.09
N GLY A 293 -23.91 -12.36 18.03
CA GLY A 293 -24.18 -12.45 19.46
C GLY A 293 -24.87 -11.19 20.02
N ILE A 294 -24.41 -10.00 19.63
CA ILE A 294 -25.04 -8.72 19.99
C ILE A 294 -26.48 -8.66 19.46
N VAL A 295 -26.72 -9.04 18.20
CA VAL A 295 -28.07 -9.05 17.62
C VAL A 295 -28.98 -10.01 18.38
N LEU A 296 -28.49 -11.20 18.77
CA LEU A 296 -29.25 -12.13 19.60
C LEU A 296 -29.55 -11.56 20.98
N LEU A 297 -28.58 -10.92 21.65
CA LEU A 297 -28.77 -10.28 22.95
C LEU A 297 -29.78 -9.13 22.90
N LEU A 298 -29.78 -8.33 21.83
CA LEU A 298 -30.76 -7.26 21.61
C LEU A 298 -32.16 -7.79 21.25
N LYS A 299 -32.25 -9.00 20.67
CA LYS A 299 -33.52 -9.69 20.38
C LYS A 299 -34.04 -10.55 21.52
N MET A 300 -33.26 -10.77 22.58
CA MET A 300 -33.77 -11.46 23.76
C MET A 300 -34.88 -10.60 24.38
N PRO A 301 -36.13 -11.12 24.46
CA PRO A 301 -37.20 -10.38 25.11
C PRO A 301 -36.78 -10.11 26.54
N ARG A 302 -36.90 -8.84 26.97
CA ARG A 302 -36.75 -8.46 28.38
C ARG A 302 -37.63 -9.42 29.18
N LYS A 303 -37.01 -10.34 29.92
CA LYS A 303 -37.73 -11.25 30.79
C LYS A 303 -38.50 -10.35 31.75
N ASP A 304 -39.82 -10.36 31.65
CA ASP A 304 -40.68 -9.53 32.49
C ASP A 304 -40.36 -9.89 33.94
N THR A 305 -39.77 -8.95 34.67
CA THR A 305 -39.35 -9.12 36.06
C THR A 305 -40.55 -9.15 37.02
N SER A 306 -41.76 -9.37 36.52
CA SER A 306 -43.00 -9.45 37.29
C SER A 306 -43.00 -10.61 38.30
N GLU A 307 -42.27 -11.70 38.03
CA GLU A 307 -42.09 -12.81 38.99
C GLU A 307 -41.11 -12.47 40.14
N LEU A 308 -40.18 -11.52 39.95
CA LEU A 308 -39.30 -11.02 41.02
C LEU A 308 -40.04 -10.05 41.96
N LYS A 309 -40.99 -9.26 41.43
CA LYS A 309 -41.87 -8.40 42.25
C LYS A 309 -42.83 -9.19 43.13
N LYS A 310 -43.12 -10.45 42.80
CA LYS A 310 -44.05 -11.29 43.58
C LYS A 310 -43.47 -11.74 44.93
N TYR A 311 -42.13 -11.74 45.06
CA TYR A 311 -41.45 -12.01 46.33
C TYR A 311 -41.16 -10.73 47.15
N GLU A 312 -41.08 -9.56 46.51
CA GLU A 312 -40.95 -8.29 47.24
C GLU A 312 -42.30 -7.80 47.80
N ALA A 313 -43.42 -8.12 47.12
CA ALA A 313 -44.77 -7.80 47.57
C ALA A 313 -45.26 -8.65 48.77
N SER A 314 -44.52 -9.69 49.18
CA SER A 314 -44.75 -10.43 50.43
C SER A 314 -44.13 -9.76 51.66
N THR A 315 -43.50 -8.60 51.51
CA THR A 315 -42.86 -7.84 52.60
C THR A 315 -43.65 -6.59 53.01
N GLU A 316 -44.87 -6.41 52.50
CA GLU A 316 -45.85 -5.44 52.99
C GLU A 316 -46.88 -6.10 53.93
N VAL A 317 -46.39 -6.81 54.96
CA VAL A 317 -47.14 -6.99 56.21
C VAL A 317 -46.11 -6.95 57.33
N LEU A 318 -45.93 -5.77 57.92
CA LEU A 318 -45.55 -5.51 59.33
C LEU A 318 -45.18 -4.02 59.49
N ALA A 319 -46.10 -3.13 59.11
CA ALA A 319 -46.21 -1.85 59.80
C ALA A 319 -47.10 -2.08 61.04
N GLN A 320 -46.52 -2.67 62.08
CA GLN A 320 -47.17 -2.72 63.38
C GLN A 320 -46.81 -1.44 64.13
N GLU A 321 -47.80 -0.56 64.29
CA GLU A 321 -47.75 0.51 65.28
C GLU A 321 -47.46 -0.11 66.65
N ASN A 322 -46.31 0.23 67.24
CA ASN A 322 -46.01 -0.03 68.65
C ASN A 322 -46.92 0.84 69.52
N THR A 323 -48.16 0.40 69.72
CA THR A 323 -49.00 0.88 70.82
C THR A 323 -48.68 0.02 72.04
N PRO A 324 -48.32 0.62 73.19
CA PRO A 324 -48.00 -0.16 74.36
C PRO A 324 -49.24 -0.91 74.88
N PRO A 325 -49.06 -2.10 75.49
CA PRO A 325 -50.16 -2.90 75.98
C PRO A 325 -50.92 -2.19 77.11
N PRO A 326 -52.22 -2.46 77.29
CA PRO A 326 -53.03 -1.82 78.32
C PRO A 326 -52.50 -2.16 79.72
N LEU A 327 -52.44 -1.16 80.60
CA LEU A 327 -52.00 -1.33 81.98
C LEU A 327 -52.98 -2.21 82.77
N PRO A 328 -52.50 -3.13 83.63
CA PRO A 328 -53.35 -3.86 84.57
C PRO A 328 -54.09 -2.89 85.53
N ALA A 329 -55.22 -3.35 86.08
CA ALA A 329 -56.02 -2.54 87.00
C ALA A 329 -55.26 -2.12 88.28
N ASP A 330 -54.24 -2.87 88.67
CA ASP A 330 -53.39 -2.63 89.85
C ASP A 330 -52.17 -1.74 89.56
N GLY A 331 -52.00 -1.28 88.31
CA GLY A 331 -50.88 -0.45 87.87
C GLY A 331 -49.70 -1.24 87.29
N LEU A 332 -48.55 -0.56 87.15
CA LEU A 332 -47.29 -1.18 86.71
C LEU A 332 -46.76 -2.14 87.79
N PRO A 333 -46.03 -3.22 87.41
CA PRO A 333 -45.33 -4.06 88.38
C PRO A 333 -44.36 -3.24 89.25
N ASP A 334 -44.19 -3.64 90.51
CA ASP A 334 -43.34 -2.92 91.46
C ASP A 334 -41.90 -2.75 90.92
N GLY A 335 -41.48 -1.48 90.79
CA GLY A 335 -40.16 -1.10 90.30
C GLY A 335 -40.04 -0.88 88.78
N TRP A 336 -41.12 -1.03 88.02
CA TRP A 336 -41.10 -0.83 86.56
C TRP A 336 -41.41 0.61 86.15
N SER A 337 -40.70 1.09 85.12
CA SER A 337 -41.03 2.35 84.44
C SER A 337 -41.99 2.15 83.26
N MET A 338 -42.63 3.23 82.80
CA MET A 338 -43.51 3.17 81.63
C MET A 338 -42.77 2.79 80.34
N GLU A 339 -41.48 3.12 80.24
CA GLU A 339 -40.66 2.75 79.09
C GLU A 339 -40.39 1.24 79.06
N GLN A 340 -40.13 0.65 80.23
CA GLN A 340 -40.01 -0.81 80.37
C GLN A 340 -41.33 -1.51 80.05
N TRP A 341 -42.46 -0.91 80.45
CA TRP A 341 -43.78 -1.44 80.09
C TRP A 341 -44.06 -1.41 78.59
N ASN A 342 -43.72 -0.31 77.91
CA ASN A 342 -43.91 -0.19 76.47
C ASN A 342 -43.09 -1.23 75.69
N HIS A 343 -41.98 -1.70 76.26
CA HIS A 343 -41.10 -2.67 75.62
C HIS A 343 -41.41 -4.13 76.00
N TYR A 344 -41.71 -4.41 77.27
CA TYR A 344 -41.84 -5.76 77.82
C TYR A 344 -43.24 -6.11 78.35
N GLY A 345 -44.20 -5.17 78.32
CA GLY A 345 -45.52 -5.35 78.92
C GLY A 345 -46.33 -6.49 78.31
N THR A 346 -46.15 -6.77 77.01
CA THR A 346 -46.86 -7.86 76.33
C THR A 346 -46.37 -9.22 76.83
N ASP A 347 -45.06 -9.39 76.95
CA ASP A 347 -44.46 -10.64 77.46
C ASP A 347 -44.77 -10.87 78.94
N TYR A 348 -44.88 -9.78 79.74
CA TYR A 348 -45.31 -9.86 81.13
C TYR A 348 -46.76 -10.35 81.25
N LEU A 349 -47.68 -9.82 80.44
CA LEU A 349 -49.08 -10.27 80.42
C LEU A 349 -49.23 -11.72 79.92
N GLU A 350 -48.33 -12.18 79.06
CA GLU A 350 -48.29 -13.56 78.56
C GLU A 350 -47.54 -14.53 79.49
N GLY A 351 -46.99 -14.04 80.62
CA GLY A 351 -46.31 -14.86 81.63
C GLY A 351 -44.97 -15.43 81.17
N ARG A 352 -44.27 -14.75 80.26
CA ARG A 352 -42.97 -15.16 79.70
C ARG A 352 -41.77 -14.57 80.43
N LEU A 353 -41.99 -13.79 81.48
CA LEU A 353 -40.97 -13.08 82.28
C LEU A 353 -40.98 -13.51 83.75
#